data_AF-A0A840W9C7-F1
#
_entry.id   AF-A0A840W9C7-F1
#
_cell.length_a   1.000
_cell.length_b   1.000
_cell.length_c   1.000
_cell.angle_alpha   90.00
_cell.angle_beta   90.00
_cell.angle_gamma   90.00
#
_symmetry.space_group_name_H-M   'P 1'
#
loop_
_entity.id
_entity.type
_entity.pdbx_description
1 polymer ?
#
loop_
_entity_poly.entity_id
_entity_poly.type
_entity_poly.pdbx_seq_one_letter_code
_entity_poly.pdbx_strand_id
1 'polypeptide(L)' 'MTMTGYHLRPSAEILKLRAEFPDFLICELHGVNSELTSYVATSTRTVPSGQPELIVAASATELQKALSVLGIQPEGGQR' A
#
# COMPACT_ATOMS: atom_id res chain seq x y z
N MET A 1 -0.12 6.64 -28.88
CA MET A 1 0.21 6.89 -27.47
C MET A 1 0.52 5.56 -26.82
N THR A 2 1.80 5.27 -26.57
CA THR A 2 2.21 4.10 -25.79
C THR A 2 1.86 4.40 -24.33
N MET A 3 0.91 3.66 -23.75
CA MET A 3 0.69 3.69 -22.30
C MET A 3 1.89 3.05 -21.62
N THR A 4 2.89 3.86 -21.28
CA THR A 4 3.97 3.46 -20.41
C THR A 4 3.43 3.44 -18.98
N GLY A 5 2.85 2.31 -18.58
CA GLY A 5 2.30 2.10 -17.24
C GLY A 5 3.36 1.98 -16.15
N TYR A 6 2.94 1.71 -14.92
CA TYR A 6 3.87 1.55 -13.79
C TYR A 6 4.63 0.22 -13.86
N HIS A 7 5.94 0.27 -13.61
CA HIS A 7 6.74 -0.95 -13.45
C HIS A 7 6.64 -1.47 -12.02
N LEU A 8 6.18 -2.72 -11.87
CA LEU A 8 6.12 -3.40 -10.57
C LEU A 8 7.43 -4.15 -10.34
N ARG A 9 8.40 -3.49 -9.69
CA ARG A 9 9.63 -4.13 -9.18
C ARG A 9 9.72 -3.87 -7.68
N PRO A 10 9.20 -4.78 -6.84
CA PRO A 10 9.20 -4.54 -5.40
C PRO A 10 10.65 -4.54 -4.88
N SER A 11 11.02 -3.49 -4.17
CA SER A 11 12.24 -3.45 -3.37
C SER A 11 12.20 -4.47 -2.22
N ALA A 12 13.36 -4.72 -1.61
CA ALA A 12 13.45 -5.60 -0.44
C ALA A 12 12.62 -5.09 0.75
N GLU A 13 12.43 -3.77 0.87
CA GLU A 13 11.60 -3.15 1.90
C GLU A 13 10.12 -3.50 1.68
N ILE A 14 9.66 -3.44 0.44
CA ILE A 14 8.28 -3.82 0.09
C ILE A 14 8.02 -5.30 0.31
N LEU A 15 8.98 -6.16 0.01
CA LEU A 15 8.86 -7.59 0.31
C LEU A 15 8.71 -7.84 1.82
N LYS A 16 9.44 -7.11 2.66
CA LYS A 16 9.28 -7.17 4.12
C LYS A 16 7.91 -6.69 4.56
N LEU A 17 7.45 -5.54 4.06
CA LEU A 17 6.13 -5.00 4.41
C LEU A 17 5.00 -5.95 4.03
N ARG A 18 5.10 -6.62 2.87
CA ARG A 18 4.10 -7.63 2.47
C ARG A 18 4.07 -8.84 3.40
N ALA A 19 5.22 -9.23 3.94
CA ALA A 19 5.29 -10.30 4.93
C ALA A 19 4.75 -9.86 6.30
N GLU A 20 4.96 -8.60 6.68
CA GLU A 20 4.51 -8.02 7.95
C GLU A 20 2.99 -7.73 7.95
N PHE A 21 2.44 -7.30 6.81
CA PHE A 21 1.04 -6.90 6.65
C PHE A 21 0.36 -7.70 5.52
N PRO A 22 0.09 -9.01 5.72
CA PRO A 22 -0.41 -9.89 4.67
C PRO A 22 -1.82 -9.55 4.18
N ASP A 23 -2.58 -8.78 4.96
CA ASP A 23 -3.94 -8.33 4.62
C ASP A 23 -3.98 -7.12 3.69
N PHE A 24 -2.81 -6.61 3.28
CA PHE A 24 -2.68 -5.46 2.40
C PHE A 24 -1.99 -5.85 1.10
N LEU A 25 -2.59 -5.44 -0.01
CA LEU A 25 -1.91 -5.40 -1.30
C LEU A 25 -1.01 -4.17 -1.32
N ILE A 26 0.30 -4.38 -1.19
CA ILE A 26 1.31 -3.31 -1.12
C ILE A 26 2.09 -3.25 -2.43
N CYS A 27 2.17 -2.07 -3.05
CA CYS A 27 2.89 -1.85 -4.31
C CYS A 27 3.85 -0.67 -4.22
N GLU A 28 4.95 -0.80 -4.96
CA GLU A 28 5.89 0.26 -5.25
C GLU A 28 5.76 0.62 -6.73
N LEU A 29 5.36 1.86 -6.99
CA LEU A 29 5.00 2.36 -8.29
C LEU A 29 6.07 3.34 -8.78
N HIS A 30 6.85 2.91 -9.76
CA HIS A 30 7.81 3.77 -10.44
C HIS A 30 7.16 4.35 -11.69
N GLY A 31 7.05 5.68 -11.74
CA GLY A 31 6.54 6.38 -12.93
C GLY A 31 7.60 6.41 -14.03
N VAL A 32 7.18 6.17 -15.28
CA VAL A 32 8.13 6.06 -16.41
C VAL A 32 8.87 7.38 -16.71
N ASN A 33 8.27 8.52 -16.37
CA ASN A 33 8.85 9.86 -16.54
C ASN A 33 8.99 10.60 -15.20
N SER A 34 8.98 9.88 -14.08
CA SER A 34 9.02 10.45 -12.74
C SER A 34 10.17 9.84 -11.97
N GLU A 35 11.02 10.68 -11.40
CA GLU A 35 12.01 10.23 -10.41
C GLU A 35 11.35 9.83 -9.08
N LEU A 36 10.08 10.21 -8.90
CA LEU A 36 9.31 9.90 -7.70
C LEU A 36 8.71 8.50 -7.79
N THR A 37 9.06 7.68 -6.81
CA THR A 37 8.41 6.41 -6.49
C THR A 37 7.24 6.68 -5.55
N SER A 38 6.08 6.08 -5.84
CA SER A 38 4.93 6.10 -4.92
C SER A 38 4.77 4.74 -4.25
N TYR A 39 4.49 4.74 -2.95
CA TYR A 39 4.25 3.55 -2.16
C TYR A 39 2.77 3.51 -1.83
N VAL A 40 2.09 2.46 -2.28
CA VAL A 40 0.64 2.34 -2.12
C VAL A 40 0.29 1.04 -1.41
N ALA A 41 -0.74 1.10 -0.57
CA ALA A 41 -1.34 -0.09 0.01
C ALA A 41 -2.86 0.01 -0.06
N THR A 42 -3.50 -1.12 -0.33
CA THR A 42 -4.95 -1.27 -0.16
C THR A 42 -5.25 -2.51 0.65
N SER A 43 -6.22 -2.42 1.56
CA SER A 43 -6.71 -3.60 2.27
C SER A 43 -7.33 -4.59 1.29
N THR A 44 -7.04 -5.88 1.45
CA THR A 44 -7.73 -6.96 0.71
C THR A 44 -9.06 -7.32 1.34
N ARG A 45 -9.34 -6.80 2.55
CA ARG A 45 -10.63 -6.92 3.22
C ARG A 45 -11.53 -5.76 2.81
N THR A 46 -12.74 -6.08 2.34
CA THR A 46 -13.81 -5.11 2.19
C THR A 46 -14.31 -4.67 3.56
N VAL A 47 -14.22 -3.38 3.85
CA VAL A 47 -14.92 -2.77 4.99
C VAL A 47 -16.45 -2.78 4.75
N PRO A 48 -17.29 -2.66 5.79
CA PRO A 48 -18.76 -2.68 5.64
C PRO A 48 -19.32 -1.64 4.67
N SER A 49 -18.60 -0.52 4.46
CA SER A 49 -18.98 0.51 3.48
C SER A 49 -18.73 0.09 2.02
N GLY A 50 -18.03 -1.02 1.79
CA GLY A 50 -17.63 -1.51 0.47
C GLY A 50 -16.55 -0.68 -0.22
N GLN A 51 -16.04 0.37 0.43
CA GLN A 51 -14.99 1.22 -0.15
C GLN A 51 -13.59 0.66 0.16
N PRO A 52 -12.73 0.41 -0.84
CA PRO A 52 -11.37 0.02 -0.58
C PRO A 52 -10.62 1.18 0.10
N GLU A 53 -9.96 0.90 1.22
CA GLU A 53 -9.05 1.85 1.85
C GLU A 53 -7.75 1.92 1.02
N LEU A 54 -7.48 3.07 0.40
CA LEU A 54 -6.25 3.33 -0.34
C LEU A 54 -5.34 4.27 0.47
N ILE A 55 -4.13 3.80 0.74
CA ILE A 55 -3.05 4.58 1.34
C ILE A 55 -2.03 4.89 0.25
N VAL A 56 -1.61 6.14 0.18
CA VAL A 56 -0.51 6.59 -0.69
C VAL A 56 0.53 7.30 0.18
N ALA A 57 1.79 6.90 0.05
CA ALA A 57 2.90 7.44 0.81
C ALA A 57 4.09 7.76 -0.12
N ALA A 58 4.95 8.70 0.31
CA ALA A 58 6.15 9.08 -0.43
C ALA A 58 7.34 8.17 -0.12
N SER A 59 7.25 7.34 0.91
CA SER A 59 8.31 6.37 1.29
C SER A 59 7.75 5.08 1.88
N ALA A 60 8.55 4.01 1.84
CA ALA A 60 8.24 2.74 2.50
C ALA A 60 8.06 2.91 4.03
N THR A 61 8.85 3.77 4.66
CA THR A 61 8.77 4.06 6.10
C THR A 61 7.46 4.76 6.49
N GLU A 62 7.01 5.74 5.70
CA GLU A 62 5.71 6.38 5.91
C GLU A 62 4.58 5.38 5.73
N LEU A 63 4.67 4.52 4.71
CA LEU A 63 3.70 3.47 4.48
C LEU A 63 3.64 2.50 5.66
N GLN A 64 4.79 2.06 6.18
CA GLN A 64 4.86 1.19 7.35
C GLN A 64 4.14 1.81 8.56
N LYS A 65 4.41 3.09 8.86
CA LYS A 65 3.74 3.79 9.98
C LYS A 65 2.22 3.81 9.81
N ALA A 66 1.73 4.07 8.60
CA ALA A 66 0.30 4.06 8.30
C ALA A 66 -0.30 2.65 8.50
N LEU A 67 0.39 1.63 7.98
CA LEU A 67 -0.02 0.23 8.12
C LEU A 67 -0.01 -0.24 9.57
N SER A 68 0.96 0.17 10.40
CA SER A 68 0.97 -0.18 11.82
C SER A 68 -0.24 0.39 12.58
N VAL A 69 -0.72 1.59 12.24
CA VAL A 69 -1.91 2.17 12.87
C VAL A 69 -3.18 1.39 12.48
N LEU A 70 -3.26 0.93 11.23
CA LEU A 70 -4.44 0.26 10.68
C LEU A 70 -4.45 -1.26 10.97
N GLY A 71 -3.29 -1.91 10.93
CA GLY A 71 -3.11 -3.34 11.20
C GLY A 71 -3.27 -3.72 12.68
N ILE A 72 -3.29 -2.73 13.59
CA ILE A 72 -3.63 -2.93 15.00
C ILE A 72 -5.15 -2.91 15.24
N GLN A 73 -5.96 -2.45 14.27
CA GLN A 73 -7.42 -2.42 14.45
C GLN A 73 -7.97 -3.85 14.61
N PRO A 74 -8.49 -4.22 15.80
CA PRO A 74 -9.21 -5.47 15.95
C PRO A 74 -10.54 -5.37 15.20
N GLU A 75 -10.99 -6.48 14.63
CA GLU A 75 -12.28 -6.57 13.97
C GLU A 75 -13.39 -6.05 14.93
N GLY A 76 -14.06 -4.96 14.56
CA GLY A 76 -15.25 -4.48 15.29
C GLY A 76 -15.16 -3.12 15.98
N GLY A 77 -14.42 -2.16 15.44
CA GLY A 77 -14.55 -0.75 15.84
C GLY A 77 -15.87 -0.12 15.39
N GLN A 78 -16.99 -0.52 15.99
CA GLN A 78 -18.28 0.17 15.90
C GLN A 78 -18.15 1.53 16.60
N ARG A 79 -18.29 2.62 15.84
CA ARG A 79 -18.62 3.95 16.38
C ARG A 79 -19.94 4.41 15.77
#